data_AF-A0A6V7PXX3-F1
#
_entry.id   AF-A0A6V7PXX3-F1
#
_cell.length_a   1.000
_cell.length_b   1.000
_cell.length_c   1.000
_cell.angle_alpha   90.00
_cell.angle_beta   90.00
_cell.angle_gamma   90.00
#
_symmetry.space_group_name_H-M   'P 1'
#
loop_
_entity.id
_entity.type
_entity.pdbx_description
1 polymer ?
#
loop_
_entity_poly.entity_id
_entity_poly.type
_entity_poly.pdbx_seq_one_letter_code
_entity_poly.pdbx_strand_id
1 'polypeptide(L)'
;MSSIHSIQWVPGDKITLFTTEGLIQLGGSLVPRRFPVGDKRQSKGKTSQRYQRFQESDYMDPNQRLCLGALFDIAATNGLDMGRRLCIYGFCRSIEMLSDVVEDTVLEHGGEVVAAEKASSGGFHEKLTMTVAVPLLWGVPPASESLRFAVRSGGGIVEKVYWQWDFV
;
A
#
# COMPACT_ATOMS: atom_id res chain seq x y z
N MET A 1 19.76 -15.53 -27.24
CA MET A 1 18.44 -14.99 -27.69
C MET A 1 17.77 -14.41 -26.46
N SER A 2 17.65 -13.08 -26.41
CA SER A 2 17.08 -12.31 -25.30
C SER A 2 15.58 -12.56 -25.20
N SER A 3 15.09 -13.02 -24.04
CA SER A 3 13.65 -13.17 -23.80
C SER A 3 13.01 -11.78 -23.70
N ILE A 4 12.14 -11.45 -24.64
CA ILE A 4 11.35 -10.22 -24.59
C ILE A 4 10.32 -10.39 -23.48
N HIS A 5 10.51 -9.70 -22.35
CA HIS A 5 9.49 -9.60 -21.31
C HIS A 5 8.32 -8.79 -21.86
N SER A 6 7.17 -9.42 -22.10
CA SER A 6 5.95 -8.71 -22.49
C SER A 6 5.39 -7.98 -21.27
N ILE A 7 5.29 -6.65 -21.37
CA ILE A 7 4.61 -5.81 -20.37
C ILE A 7 3.14 -5.76 -20.76
N GLN A 8 2.27 -6.31 -19.91
CA GLN A 8 0.83 -6.19 -20.10
C GLN A 8 0.28 -5.10 -19.18
N TRP A 9 -0.42 -4.13 -19.75
CA TRP A 9 -1.13 -3.09 -19.01
C TRP A 9 -2.49 -3.64 -18.59
N VAL A 10 -2.69 -3.83 -17.29
CA VAL A 10 -3.96 -4.30 -16.74
C VAL A 10 -4.61 -3.20 -15.89
N PRO A 11 -5.94 -3.03 -15.93
CA PRO A 11 -6.62 -2.14 -15.01
C PRO A 11 -6.31 -2.53 -13.56
N GLY A 12 -5.87 -1.57 -12.76
CA GLY A 12 -5.72 -1.74 -11.33
C GLY A 12 -7.07 -1.87 -10.62
N ASP A 13 -7.03 -2.15 -9.32
CA ASP A 13 -8.22 -2.25 -8.49
C ASP A 13 -9.02 -0.94 -8.55
N LYS A 14 -10.34 -1.04 -8.67
CA LYS A 14 -11.25 0.10 -8.84
C LYS A 14 -12.36 0.02 -7.80
N ILE A 15 -12.59 1.10 -7.07
CA ILE A 15 -13.74 1.26 -6.17
C ILE A 15 -14.64 2.36 -6.68
N THR A 16 -15.94 2.15 -6.46
CA THR A 16 -16.98 3.13 -6.68
C THR A 16 -17.55 3.55 -5.33
N LEU A 17 -17.42 4.83 -4.99
CA LEU A 17 -18.01 5.46 -3.82
C LEU A 17 -19.32 6.14 -4.24
N PHE A 18 -20.38 5.88 -3.49
CA PHE A 18 -21.65 6.60 -3.62
C PHE A 18 -21.68 7.72 -2.59
N THR A 19 -21.62 8.96 -3.06
CA THR A 19 -21.67 10.16 -2.22
C THR A 19 -22.97 10.92 -2.47
N THR A 20 -23.31 11.86 -1.58
CA THR A 20 -24.46 12.76 -1.76
C THR A 20 -24.33 13.66 -2.99
N GLU A 21 -23.11 13.84 -3.50
CA GLU A 21 -22.83 14.63 -4.72
C GLU A 21 -22.74 13.76 -5.98
N GLY A 22 -22.90 12.45 -5.85
CA GLY A 22 -22.88 11.50 -6.97
C GLY A 22 -21.85 10.39 -6.80
N LEU A 23 -21.49 9.79 -7.92
CA LEU A 23 -20.74 8.55 -8.00
C LEU A 23 -19.26 8.85 -8.26
N ILE A 24 -18.41 8.64 -7.26
CA ILE A 24 -16.97 8.90 -7.33
C ILE A 24 -16.26 7.56 -7.58
N GLN A 25 -15.39 7.49 -8.59
CA GLN A 25 -14.63 6.28 -8.90
C GLN A 25 -13.15 6.52 -8.65
N LEU A 26 -12.54 5.64 -7.85
CA LEU A 26 -11.14 5.72 -7.46
C LEU A 26 -10.41 4.47 -7.93
N GLY A 27 -9.16 4.65 -8.36
CA GLY A 27 -8.36 3.58 -8.93
C GLY A 27 -8.73 3.26 -10.39
N GLY A 28 -8.47 2.02 -10.83
CA GLY A 28 -8.67 1.59 -12.22
C GLY A 28 -7.57 2.03 -13.20
N SER A 29 -6.54 2.74 -12.74
CA SER A 29 -5.38 3.11 -13.55
C SER A 29 -4.66 1.86 -14.09
N LEU A 30 -4.21 1.94 -15.33
CA LEU A 30 -3.45 0.86 -15.95
C LEU A 30 -2.10 0.70 -15.23
N VAL A 31 -1.88 -0.47 -14.66
CA VAL A 31 -0.61 -0.85 -14.03
C VAL A 31 0.09 -1.92 -14.86
N PRO A 32 1.42 -1.81 -15.07
CA PRO A 32 2.18 -2.81 -15.80
C PRO A 32 2.35 -4.08 -14.96
N ARG A 33 1.85 -5.23 -15.43
CA ARG A 33 2.23 -6.56 -14.92
C ARG A 33 3.23 -7.20 -15.88
N ARG A 34 4.35 -7.68 -15.32
CA ARG A 34 5.33 -8.50 -16.04
C ARG A 34 5.09 -9.97 -15.68
N PHE A 35 4.83 -10.80 -16.68
CA PHE A 35 4.83 -12.25 -16.53
C PHE A 35 6.05 -12.85 -17.23
N PRO A 36 6.74 -13.85 -16.64
CA PRO A 36 7.65 -14.68 -17.40
C PRO A 36 6.84 -15.57 -18.36
N VAL A 37 7.09 -15.45 -19.67
CA VAL A 37 6.54 -16.37 -20.67
C VAL A 37 7.40 -17.63 -20.66
N GLY A 38 6.82 -18.75 -20.19
CA GLY A 38 7.33 -20.08 -20.47
C GLY A 38 8.16 -20.74 -19.36
N ASP A 39 7.47 -21.65 -18.68
CA ASP A 39 7.92 -22.96 -18.20
C ASP A 39 8.69 -23.17 -16.88
N LYS A 40 8.13 -24.17 -16.18
CA LYS A 40 8.62 -24.95 -15.03
C LYS A 40 8.56 -24.32 -13.65
N ARG A 41 7.57 -24.83 -12.89
CA ARG A 41 7.65 -25.18 -11.46
C ARG A 41 8.62 -24.32 -10.64
N GLN A 42 8.31 -23.03 -10.46
CA GLN A 42 8.90 -22.31 -9.35
C GLN A 42 8.07 -22.60 -8.11
N SER A 43 8.76 -23.16 -7.12
CA SER A 43 8.29 -23.34 -5.77
C SER A 43 7.44 -22.15 -5.33
N LYS A 44 6.35 -22.42 -4.59
CA LYS A 44 5.74 -21.44 -3.70
C LYS A 44 6.86 -20.89 -2.82
N GLY A 45 7.49 -19.80 -3.26
CA GLY A 45 8.54 -19.12 -2.55
C GLY A 45 7.97 -18.66 -1.22
N LYS A 46 8.78 -18.76 -0.17
CA LYS A 46 8.45 -18.44 1.23
C LYS A 46 7.75 -17.07 1.44
N THR A 47 7.74 -16.18 0.45
CA THR A 47 6.99 -14.94 0.42
C THR A 47 5.47 -15.13 0.45
N SER A 48 4.93 -16.16 -0.22
CA SER A 48 3.46 -16.36 -0.26
C SER A 48 2.84 -16.86 1.05
N GLN A 49 3.64 -17.44 1.95
CA GLN A 49 3.11 -18.01 3.20
C GLN A 49 2.93 -16.98 4.31
N ARG A 50 3.60 -15.83 4.27
CA ARG A 50 3.58 -14.85 5.39
C ARG A 50 2.61 -13.69 5.21
N TYR A 51 2.32 -13.27 3.97
CA TYR A 51 1.17 -12.39 3.71
C TYR A 51 -0.19 -13.08 4.02
N GLN A 52 -0.20 -14.40 4.28
CA GLN A 52 -1.36 -15.09 4.84
C GLN A 52 -1.55 -14.85 6.35
N ARG A 53 -0.59 -14.21 7.04
CA ARG A 53 -0.71 -13.85 8.47
C ARG A 53 -1.82 -12.82 8.69
N PHE A 54 -1.99 -11.91 7.74
CA PHE A 54 -3.00 -10.85 7.80
C PHE A 54 -4.19 -11.29 6.96
N GLN A 55 -5.17 -11.93 7.59
CA GLN A 55 -6.43 -12.22 6.92
C GLN A 55 -7.40 -11.08 7.17
N GLU A 56 -8.07 -10.62 6.12
CA GLU A 56 -9.07 -9.55 6.24
C GLU A 56 -10.15 -9.89 7.28
N SER A 57 -10.47 -11.18 7.45
CA SER A 57 -11.40 -11.70 8.46
C SER A 57 -10.98 -11.44 9.91
N ASP A 58 -9.69 -11.23 10.17
CA ASP A 58 -9.17 -10.95 11.51
C ASP A 58 -9.42 -9.48 11.90
N TYR A 59 -9.69 -8.63 10.91
CA TYR A 59 -9.87 -7.18 11.06
C TYR A 59 -11.28 -6.71 10.71
N MET A 60 -12.04 -7.50 9.94
CA MET A 60 -13.36 -7.16 9.40
C MET A 60 -14.27 -8.38 9.40
N ASP A 61 -15.56 -8.19 9.66
CA ASP A 61 -16.55 -9.27 9.56
C ASP A 61 -16.68 -9.73 8.09
N PRO A 62 -16.41 -11.01 7.77
CA PRO A 62 -16.55 -11.54 6.41
C PRO A 62 -17.97 -11.43 5.84
N ASN A 63 -18.99 -11.33 6.71
CA ASN A 63 -20.38 -11.17 6.30
C ASN A 63 -20.75 -9.71 6.03
N GLN A 64 -19.89 -8.77 6.43
CA GLN A 64 -20.10 -7.34 6.18
C GLN A 64 -19.90 -7.05 4.69
N ARG A 65 -21.02 -6.83 3.99
CA ARG A 65 -21.02 -6.56 2.55
C ARG A 65 -20.67 -5.11 2.18
N LEU A 66 -20.74 -4.20 3.16
CA LEU A 66 -20.47 -2.77 3.00
C LEU A 66 -19.51 -2.32 4.09
N CYS A 67 -18.35 -1.78 3.70
CA CYS A 67 -17.44 -1.08 4.61
C CYS A 67 -17.47 0.42 4.28
N LEU A 68 -17.52 1.26 5.32
CA LEU A 68 -17.09 2.64 5.19
C LEU A 68 -15.56 2.61 5.24
N GLY A 69 -14.93 2.88 4.10
CA GLY A 69 -13.47 2.93 4.04
C GLY A 69 -12.92 4.13 4.81
N ALA A 70 -11.65 4.02 5.20
CA ALA A 70 -10.91 5.08 5.86
C ALA A 70 -9.90 5.71 4.91
N LEU A 71 -9.50 6.94 5.19
CA LEU A 71 -8.38 7.57 4.49
C LEU A 71 -7.05 7.10 5.08
N PHE A 72 -6.02 7.03 4.25
CA PHE A 72 -4.66 6.87 4.73
C PHE A 72 -3.70 7.84 4.04
N ASP A 73 -2.67 8.22 4.80
CA ASP A 73 -1.54 9.01 4.34
C ASP A 73 -0.26 8.41 4.93
N ILE A 74 0.58 7.81 4.08
CA ILE A 74 1.83 7.16 4.47
C ILE A 74 2.98 7.93 3.83
N ALA A 75 3.77 8.59 4.67
CA ALA A 75 4.99 9.28 4.28
C ALA A 75 6.21 8.41 4.59
N ALA A 76 7.02 8.09 3.58
CA ALA A 76 8.26 7.34 3.75
C ALA A 76 9.48 8.23 3.51
N THR A 77 10.45 8.15 4.41
CA THR A 77 11.78 8.76 4.31
C THR A 77 12.85 7.67 4.21
N ASN A 78 14.09 8.03 3.87
CA ASN A 78 15.20 7.07 3.93
C ASN A 78 15.83 6.94 5.33
N GLY A 79 15.25 7.59 6.36
CA GLY A 79 15.78 7.63 7.73
C GLY A 79 16.97 8.57 7.96
N LEU A 80 17.55 9.16 6.91
CA LEU A 80 18.68 10.09 7.02
C LEU A 80 18.28 11.53 6.65
N ASP A 81 17.46 11.65 5.62
CA ASP A 81 16.94 12.92 5.10
C ASP A 81 15.43 12.95 5.27
N MET A 82 14.98 13.62 6.33
CA MET A 82 13.57 13.78 6.65
C MET A 82 12.85 14.78 5.74
N GLY A 83 13.60 15.60 4.99
CA GLY A 83 13.07 16.59 4.06
C GLY A 83 12.64 16.00 2.72
N ARG A 84 13.03 14.75 2.41
CA ARG A 84 12.64 14.04 1.18
C ARG A 84 11.71 12.88 1.50
N ARG A 85 10.47 12.98 1.05
CA ARG A 85 9.42 12.01 1.37
C ARG A 85 8.77 11.43 0.13
N LEU A 86 8.56 10.11 0.13
CA LEU A 86 7.55 9.45 -0.71
C LEU A 86 6.22 9.48 0.03
N CYS A 87 5.23 10.15 -0.51
CA CYS A 87 3.90 10.16 0.09
C CYS A 87 2.96 9.25 -0.72
N ILE A 88 2.30 8.32 -0.03
CA ILE A 88 1.30 7.41 -0.58
C ILE A 88 -0.02 7.73 0.12
N TYR A 89 -0.99 8.17 -0.68
CA TYR A 89 -2.30 8.58 -0.20
C TYR A 89 -3.38 7.73 -0.88
N GLY A 90 -4.44 7.43 -0.12
CA GLY A 90 -5.63 6.79 -0.67
C GLY A 90 -6.60 6.32 0.39
N PHE A 91 -7.28 5.23 0.07
CA PHE A 91 -8.35 4.66 0.88
C PHE A 91 -8.02 3.25 1.31
N CYS A 92 -8.36 2.87 2.53
CA CYS A 92 -8.25 1.48 2.99
C CYS A 92 -9.57 0.99 3.57
N ARG A 93 -9.73 -0.33 3.60
CA ARG A 93 -10.90 -0.95 4.25
C ARG A 93 -10.79 -0.96 5.76
N SER A 94 -9.58 -1.11 6.29
CA SER A 94 -9.26 -1.15 7.71
C SER A 94 -7.98 -0.38 7.97
N ILE A 95 -8.02 0.62 8.86
CA ILE A 95 -6.81 1.32 9.31
C ILE A 95 -5.91 0.40 10.13
N GLU A 96 -6.49 -0.52 10.89
CA GLU A 96 -5.76 -1.48 11.74
C GLU A 96 -4.95 -2.45 10.88
N MET A 97 -5.61 -3.10 9.91
CA MET A 97 -4.93 -4.03 9.01
C MET A 97 -3.83 -3.34 8.20
N LEU A 98 -4.13 -2.15 7.66
CA LEU A 98 -3.14 -1.40 6.88
C LEU A 98 -1.94 -1.01 7.73
N SER A 99 -2.17 -0.53 8.95
CA SER A 99 -1.12 -0.17 9.91
C SER A 99 -0.22 -1.37 10.20
N ASP A 100 -0.80 -2.51 10.58
CA ASP A 100 -0.04 -3.70 10.95
C ASP A 100 0.81 -4.25 9.80
N VAL A 101 0.23 -4.32 8.59
CA VAL A 101 0.94 -4.83 7.40
C VAL A 101 2.10 -3.93 7.00
N VAL A 102 1.89 -2.60 7.07
CA VAL A 102 2.94 -1.63 6.74
C VAL A 102 4.03 -1.65 7.80
N GLU A 103 3.67 -1.67 9.08
CA GLU A 103 4.62 -1.77 10.20
C GLU A 103 5.49 -3.02 10.10
N ASP A 104 4.88 -4.21 9.98
CA ASP A 104 5.63 -5.48 9.83
C ASP A 104 6.56 -5.42 8.62
N THR A 105 6.09 -4.91 7.47
CA THR A 105 6.91 -4.82 6.26
C THR A 105 8.10 -3.87 6.46
N VAL A 106 7.89 -2.71 7.09
CA VAL A 106 8.95 -1.72 7.32
C VAL A 106 10.00 -2.29 8.26
N LEU A 107 9.59 -2.91 9.36
CA LEU A 107 10.50 -3.53 10.32
C LEU A 107 11.28 -4.71 9.70
N GLU A 108 10.64 -5.55 8.89
CA GLU A 108 11.29 -6.67 8.20
C GLU A 108 12.41 -6.20 7.24
N HIS A 109 12.26 -5.02 6.64
CA HIS A 109 13.28 -4.44 5.76
C HIS A 109 14.31 -3.58 6.51
N GLY A 110 14.32 -3.64 7.85
CA GLY A 110 15.26 -2.91 8.71
C GLY A 110 14.94 -1.42 8.85
N GLY A 111 13.71 -1.03 8.54
CA GLY A 111 13.21 0.32 8.76
C GLY A 111 12.56 0.52 10.12
N GLU A 112 11.93 1.67 10.29
CA GLU A 112 11.31 2.11 11.53
C GLU A 112 10.00 2.85 11.26
N VAL A 113 9.01 2.70 12.15
CA VAL A 113 7.81 3.53 12.16
C VAL A 113 8.10 4.75 13.04
N VAL A 114 8.26 5.92 12.42
CA VAL A 114 8.58 7.18 13.10
C VAL A 114 7.36 7.76 13.80
N ALA A 115 6.20 7.67 13.16
CA ALA A 115 4.93 8.11 13.73
C ALA A 115 3.78 7.31 13.13
N ALA A 116 2.78 6.99 13.95
CA ALA A 116 1.53 6.39 13.50
C ALA A 116 0.39 7.01 14.31
N GLU A 117 -0.48 7.74 13.63
CA GLU A 117 -1.64 8.40 14.21
C GLU A 117 -2.91 7.85 13.59
N LYS A 118 -3.81 7.35 14.45
CA LYS A 118 -5.14 6.86 14.09
C LYS A 118 -6.16 7.87 14.57
N ALA A 119 -6.54 8.79 13.69
CA ALA A 119 -7.48 9.84 14.02
C ALA A 119 -8.92 9.37 13.77
N SER A 120 -9.78 9.55 14.78
CA SER A 120 -11.24 9.38 14.65
C SER A 120 -11.90 10.68 15.07
N SER A 121 -12.53 11.38 14.12
CA SER A 121 -13.23 12.63 14.40
C SER A 121 -14.70 12.35 14.74
N GLY A 122 -14.98 11.82 15.94
CA GLY A 122 -16.33 11.76 16.54
C GLY A 122 -17.47 11.12 15.70
N GLY A 123 -17.14 10.45 14.59
CA GLY A 123 -18.03 9.86 13.59
C GLY A 123 -17.27 8.82 12.75
N PHE A 124 -17.87 8.29 11.67
CA PHE A 124 -17.28 7.22 10.84
C PHE A 124 -16.11 7.65 9.93
N HIS A 125 -15.51 8.82 10.18
CA HIS A 125 -14.37 9.31 9.40
C HIS A 125 -13.06 8.97 10.13
N GLU A 126 -12.49 7.83 9.75
CA GLU A 126 -11.19 7.40 10.23
C GLU A 126 -10.09 7.82 9.25
N LYS A 127 -8.95 8.24 9.80
CA LYS A 127 -7.75 8.53 9.02
C LYS A 127 -6.52 7.92 9.68
N LEU A 128 -5.79 7.13 8.92
CA LEU A 128 -4.44 6.67 9.27
C LEU A 128 -3.41 7.65 8.72
N THR A 129 -2.57 8.23 9.59
CA THR A 129 -1.40 9.02 9.17
C THR A 129 -0.16 8.33 9.71
N MET A 130 0.71 7.83 8.81
CA MET A 130 1.95 7.16 9.20
C MET A 130 3.15 7.84 8.58
N THR A 131 4.22 7.97 9.35
CA THR A 131 5.56 8.31 8.87
C THR A 131 6.49 7.14 9.13
N VAL A 132 7.16 6.66 8.09
CA VAL A 132 8.07 5.51 8.16
C VAL A 132 9.45 5.88 7.62
N ALA A 133 10.49 5.31 8.21
CA ALA A 133 11.86 5.37 7.72
C ALA A 133 12.17 4.02 7.07
N VAL A 134 12.46 4.03 5.77
CA VAL A 134 12.69 2.82 4.96
C VAL A 134 14.12 2.86 4.40
N PRO A 135 15.01 1.95 4.81
CA PRO A 135 16.33 1.83 4.24
C PRO A 135 16.25 1.58 2.74
N LEU A 136 17.16 2.19 1.98
CA LEU A 136 17.20 2.02 0.52
C LEU A 136 15.86 2.36 -0.16
N LEU A 137 15.08 3.31 0.40
CA LEU A 137 13.81 3.78 -0.18
C LEU A 137 13.96 4.12 -1.67
N TRP A 138 15.09 4.74 -2.02
CA TRP A 138 15.50 5.16 -3.37
C TRP A 138 16.60 4.29 -3.97
N GLY A 139 16.89 3.13 -3.37
CA GLY A 139 17.93 2.21 -3.81
C GLY A 139 17.61 1.49 -5.12
N VAL A 140 18.45 0.52 -5.50
CA VAL A 140 18.25 -0.32 -6.69
C VAL A 140 18.34 -1.80 -6.26
N PRO A 141 17.23 -2.57 -6.28
CA PRO A 141 15.85 -2.13 -6.53
C PRO A 141 15.30 -1.24 -5.38
N PRO A 142 14.36 -0.33 -5.68
CA PRO A 142 13.90 0.64 -4.69
C PRO A 142 12.94 0.00 -3.68
N ALA A 143 13.19 0.19 -2.38
CA ALA A 143 12.33 -0.34 -1.33
C ALA A 143 10.92 0.32 -1.32
N SER A 144 10.74 1.43 -2.04
CA SER A 144 9.41 2.03 -2.28
C SER A 144 8.42 1.07 -2.96
N GLU A 145 8.90 0.10 -3.75
CA GLU A 145 8.03 -0.92 -4.37
C GLU A 145 7.50 -1.90 -3.32
N SER A 146 8.34 -2.33 -2.37
CA SER A 146 7.93 -3.18 -1.24
C SER A 146 6.88 -2.47 -0.38
N LEU A 147 7.09 -1.18 -0.10
CA LEU A 147 6.12 -0.39 0.66
C LEU A 147 4.78 -0.26 -0.06
N ARG A 148 4.78 0.04 -1.37
CA ARG A 148 3.54 0.09 -2.16
C ARG A 148 2.83 -1.26 -2.20
N PHE A 149 3.59 -2.35 -2.25
CA PHE A 149 3.03 -3.69 -2.18
C PHE A 149 2.37 -3.94 -0.81
N ALA A 150 3.03 -3.57 0.29
CA ALA A 150 2.49 -3.67 1.64
C ALA A 150 1.15 -2.93 1.80
N VAL A 151 1.09 -1.69 1.30
CA VAL A 151 -0.15 -0.90 1.30
C VAL A 151 -1.28 -1.64 0.61
N ARG A 152 -1.03 -2.23 -0.56
CA ARG A 152 -2.04 -2.99 -1.30
C ARG A 152 -2.43 -4.29 -0.61
N SER A 153 -1.47 -5.01 -0.01
CA SER A 153 -1.77 -6.24 0.74
C SER A 153 -2.53 -5.96 2.03
N GLY A 154 -2.35 -4.78 2.64
CA GLY A 154 -3.11 -4.31 3.80
C GLY A 154 -4.50 -3.76 3.46
N GLY A 155 -5.02 -4.03 2.26
CA GLY A 155 -6.34 -3.56 1.81
C GLY A 155 -6.37 -2.08 1.42
N GLY A 156 -5.21 -1.45 1.25
CA GLY A 156 -5.07 -0.08 0.77
C GLY A 156 -5.19 0.03 -0.75
N ILE A 157 -5.94 1.05 -1.19
CA ILE A 157 -6.12 1.44 -2.57
C ILE A 157 -5.47 2.79 -2.73
N VAL A 158 -4.38 2.78 -3.49
CA VAL A 158 -3.56 3.95 -3.72
C VAL A 158 -4.24 4.86 -4.73
N GLU A 159 -4.61 6.06 -4.29
CA GLU A 159 -5.12 7.11 -5.17
C GLU A 159 -3.99 7.92 -5.78
N LYS A 160 -3.02 8.33 -4.94
CA LYS A 160 -1.92 9.20 -5.35
C LYS A 160 -0.61 8.75 -4.73
N VAL A 161 0.45 8.77 -5.54
CA VAL A 161 1.83 8.70 -5.04
C VAL A 161 2.58 9.90 -5.55
N TYR A 162 3.23 10.61 -4.65
CA TYR A 162 3.97 11.83 -4.99
C TYR A 162 5.21 11.99 -4.12
N TRP A 163 6.08 12.88 -4.57
CA TRP A 163 7.31 13.22 -3.89
C TRP A 163 7.14 14.57 -3.26
N GLN A 164 7.46 14.66 -1.97
CA GLN A 164 7.46 15.91 -1.23
C GLN A 164 8.89 16.23 -0.81
N TRP A 165 9.28 17.48 -1.05
CA TRP A 165 10.59 18.02 -0.75
C TRP A 165 10.37 19.25 0.11
N ASP A 166 10.59 19.09 1.42
CA ASP A 166 10.51 20.19 2.37
C ASP A 166 11.91 20.78 2.49
N PHE A 167 12.13 21.89 1.79
CA PHE A 167 13.35 22.68 1.91
C PHE A 167 13.19 23.62 3.10
N VAL A 168 13.72 23.21 4.26
CA VAL A 168 13.88 24.10 5.42
C VAL A 168 15.19 24.86 5.30
#